data_AF-A0A916VU42-F1
#
_entry.id   AF-A0A916VU42-F1
#
_cell.length_a   1.000
_cell.length_b   1.000
_cell.length_c   1.000
_cell.angle_alpha   90.00
_cell.angle_beta   90.00
_cell.angle_gamma   90.00
#
_symmetry.space_group_name_H-M   'P 1'
#
loop_
_entity.id
_entity.type
_entity.pdbx_description
1 polymer ?
#
loop_
_entity_poly.entity_id
_entity_poly.type
_entity_poly.pdbx_seq_one_letter_code
_entity_poly.pdbx_strand_id
1 'polypeptide(L)'
;MAVQPPPPPSITPRQMNLLRIVAYMAWSDGQLAQEEVDLMLNRFSSLFATGDGQQQLQEELRDYFMQNIPLGESIPKLESQQERELVLKLGYEVIACSARTPEEPKINEDEEAAYENLKQLLNLPGDVVERIENEAKTELNNQEGIVEMMTRGLQEFMQN
;
A
#
# COMPACT_ATOMS: atom_id res chain seq x y z
N MET A 1 -20.38 -2.02 32.68
CA MET A 1 -19.94 -2.82 31.52
C MET A 1 -18.48 -2.46 31.30
N ALA A 2 -17.56 -3.39 31.57
CA ALA A 2 -16.15 -3.16 31.30
C ALA A 2 -15.95 -3.19 29.79
N VAL A 3 -15.62 -2.04 29.21
CA VAL A 3 -15.14 -1.98 27.82
C VAL A 3 -13.82 -2.75 27.80
N GLN A 4 -13.87 -4.01 27.34
CA GLN A 4 -12.65 -4.72 27.02
C GLN A 4 -11.93 -3.86 25.97
N PRO A 5 -10.67 -3.47 26.18
CA PRO A 5 -9.89 -2.89 25.11
C PRO A 5 -9.91 -3.89 23.95
N PRO A 6 -10.03 -3.43 22.69
CA PRO A 6 -9.96 -4.32 21.55
C PRO A 6 -8.71 -5.20 21.69
N PRO A 7 -8.75 -6.46 21.26
CA PRO A 7 -7.55 -7.30 21.23
C PRO A 7 -6.43 -6.48 20.57
N PRO A 8 -5.18 -6.59 21.05
CA PRO A 8 -4.08 -5.92 20.38
C PRO A 8 -4.13 -6.35 18.91
N PRO A 9 -4.09 -5.39 17.96
CA PRO A 9 -4.13 -5.75 16.55
C PRO A 9 -3.01 -6.76 16.29
N SER A 10 -3.31 -7.82 15.54
CA SER A 10 -2.30 -8.82 15.17
C SER A 10 -1.17 -8.23 14.32
N ILE A 11 -1.35 -6.99 13.86
CA ILE A 11 -0.38 -6.15 13.16
C ILE A 11 0.03 -4.95 14.00
N THR A 12 1.31 -4.56 13.86
CA THR A 12 1.83 -3.35 14.48
C THR A 12 1.18 -2.10 13.87
N PRO A 13 1.07 -0.99 14.62
CA PRO A 13 0.55 0.27 14.07
C PRO A 13 1.33 0.76 12.84
N ARG A 14 2.61 0.40 12.70
CA ARG A 14 3.44 0.68 11.52
C ARG A 14 2.96 -0.07 10.29
N GLN A 15 2.81 -1.40 10.40
CA GLN A 15 2.28 -2.25 9.32
C GLN A 15 0.89 -1.78 8.88
N MET A 16 0.08 -1.36 9.85
CA MET A 16 -1.24 -0.82 9.59
C MET A 16 -1.23 0.50 8.82
N ASN A 17 -0.32 1.42 9.14
CA ASN A 17 -0.17 2.67 8.41
C ASN A 17 0.31 2.43 6.98
N LEU A 18 1.28 1.52 6.79
CA LEU A 18 1.77 1.12 5.47
C LEU A 18 0.62 0.57 4.61
N LEU A 19 -0.14 -0.38 5.13
CA LEU A 19 -1.32 -0.96 4.46
C LEU A 19 -2.34 0.10 4.06
N ARG A 20 -2.67 1.03 4.96
CA ARG A 20 -3.64 2.11 4.69
C ARG A 20 -3.20 2.99 3.54
N ILE A 21 -1.91 3.33 3.50
CA ILE A 21 -1.37 4.19 2.45
C ILE A 21 -1.40 3.47 1.10
N VAL A 22 -0.93 2.23 1.07
CA VAL A 22 -0.89 1.42 -0.15
C VAL A 22 -2.32 1.17 -0.67
N ALA A 23 -3.25 0.83 0.21
CA ALA A 23 -4.66 0.67 -0.10
C ALA A 23 -5.28 1.94 -0.68
N TYR A 24 -4.96 3.10 -0.09
CA TYR A 24 -5.44 4.39 -0.57
C TYR A 24 -4.93 4.69 -1.99
N MET A 25 -3.64 4.47 -2.25
CA MET A 25 -3.08 4.66 -3.59
C MET A 25 -3.77 3.75 -4.61
N ALA A 26 -4.04 2.50 -4.22
CA ALA A 26 -4.68 1.52 -5.10
C ALA A 26 -6.16 1.83 -5.32
N TRP A 27 -6.78 2.55 -4.38
CA TRP A 27 -8.13 3.10 -4.52
C TRP A 27 -8.19 4.43 -5.27
N SER A 28 -7.07 5.11 -5.53
CA SER A 28 -7.09 6.48 -6.06
C SER A 28 -7.72 6.59 -7.44
N ASP A 29 -7.55 5.58 -8.29
CA ASP A 29 -8.21 5.49 -9.60
C ASP A 29 -9.69 5.09 -9.50
N GLY A 30 -10.18 4.71 -8.31
CA GLY A 30 -11.55 4.27 -8.06
C GLY A 30 -11.90 2.90 -8.66
N GLN A 31 -10.89 2.12 -9.08
CA GLN A 31 -11.07 0.94 -9.93
C GLN A 31 -10.43 -0.33 -9.36
N LEU A 32 -10.30 -0.47 -8.04
CA LEU A 32 -9.83 -1.72 -7.46
C LEU A 32 -10.95 -2.76 -7.45
N ALA A 33 -10.82 -3.83 -8.24
CA ALA A 33 -11.86 -4.85 -8.28
C ALA A 33 -12.00 -5.51 -6.92
N GLN A 34 -13.22 -5.92 -6.59
CA GLN A 34 -13.48 -6.62 -5.33
C GLN A 34 -12.63 -7.89 -5.18
N GLU A 35 -12.31 -8.55 -6.30
CA GLU A 35 -11.39 -9.69 -6.36
C GLU A 35 -9.95 -9.29 -6.01
N GLU A 36 -9.46 -8.12 -6.45
CA GLU A 36 -8.14 -7.61 -6.10
C GLU A 36 -8.07 -7.18 -4.63
N VAL A 37 -9.16 -6.62 -4.09
CA VAL A 37 -9.29 -6.35 -2.65
C VAL A 37 -9.20 -7.66 -1.86
N ASP A 38 -9.98 -8.67 -2.24
CA ASP A 38 -10.01 -9.95 -1.53
C ASP A 38 -8.65 -10.66 -1.61
N LEU A 39 -8.01 -10.64 -2.78
CA LEU A 39 -6.66 -11.18 -2.98
C LEU A 39 -5.63 -10.44 -2.12
N MET A 40 -5.71 -9.10 -2.04
CA MET A 40 -4.86 -8.29 -1.16
C MET A 40 -5.05 -8.68 0.30
N LEU A 41 -6.30 -8.71 0.76
CA LEU A 41 -6.63 -9.06 2.14
C LEU A 41 -6.14 -10.47 2.49
N ASN A 42 -6.26 -11.43 1.56
CA ASN A 42 -5.77 -12.79 1.73
C ASN A 42 -4.24 -12.84 1.83
N ARG A 43 -3.53 -12.16 0.93
CA ARG A 43 -2.05 -12.13 0.95
C ARG A 43 -1.49 -11.40 2.14
N PHE A 44 -2.04 -10.24 2.48
CA PHE A 44 -1.61 -9.49 3.65
C PHE A 44 -1.89 -10.26 4.93
N SER A 45 -3.10 -10.80 5.08
CA SER A 45 -3.40 -11.61 6.26
C SER A 45 -2.42 -12.78 6.41
N SER A 46 -2.01 -13.41 5.31
CA SER A 46 -1.00 -14.49 5.30
C SER A 46 0.43 -14.01 5.59
N LEU A 47 0.80 -12.79 5.19
CA LEU A 47 2.10 -12.19 5.51
C LEU A 47 2.25 -11.83 6.99
N PHE A 48 1.16 -11.38 7.62
CA PHE A 48 1.18 -10.85 8.98
C PHE A 48 0.79 -11.89 10.04
N ALA A 49 -0.04 -12.87 9.69
CA ALA A 49 -0.52 -13.89 10.62
C ALA A 49 -0.56 -15.27 9.94
N THR A 50 -0.31 -16.32 10.71
CA THR A 50 -0.37 -17.71 10.23
C THR A 50 -1.37 -18.50 11.08
N GLY A 51 -2.25 -19.28 10.45
CA GLY A 51 -3.28 -20.08 11.14
C GLY A 51 -4.55 -19.28 11.48
N ASP A 52 -5.17 -19.55 12.63
CA ASP A 52 -6.47 -18.97 13.03
C ASP A 52 -6.47 -17.43 13.15
N GLY A 53 -5.30 -16.80 13.31
CA GLY A 53 -5.17 -15.33 13.33
C GLY A 53 -5.34 -14.67 11.95
N GLN A 54 -5.21 -15.44 10.86
CA GLN A 54 -5.31 -14.91 9.50
C GLN A 54 -6.73 -14.43 9.17
N GLN A 55 -7.76 -15.23 9.48
CA GLN A 55 -9.15 -14.87 9.19
C GLN A 55 -9.59 -13.63 9.97
N GLN A 56 -9.21 -13.55 11.24
CA GLN A 56 -9.49 -12.38 12.09
C GLN A 56 -8.83 -11.13 11.53
N LEU A 57 -7.55 -11.23 11.14
CA LEU A 57 -6.82 -10.13 10.54
C LEU A 57 -7.42 -9.72 9.18
N GLN A 58 -7.90 -10.67 8.38
CA GLN A 58 -8.56 -10.37 7.11
C GLN A 58 -9.84 -9.56 7.30
N GLU A 59 -10.69 -9.92 8.27
CA GLU A 59 -11.91 -9.18 8.60
C GLU A 59 -11.60 -7.79 9.15
N GLU A 60 -10.62 -7.69 10.04
CA GLU A 60 -10.13 -6.41 10.55
C GLU A 60 -9.62 -5.52 9.40
N LEU A 61 -8.73 -6.03 8.54
CA LEU A 61 -8.24 -5.31 7.38
C LEU A 61 -9.37 -4.88 6.46
N ARG A 62 -10.38 -5.72 6.22
CA ARG A 62 -11.53 -5.37 5.40
C ARG A 62 -12.30 -4.17 5.98
N ASP A 63 -12.54 -4.17 7.28
CA ASP A 63 -13.19 -3.05 7.97
C ASP A 63 -12.34 -1.77 7.88
N TYR A 64 -11.02 -1.89 8.07
CA TYR A 64 -10.10 -0.75 7.94
C TYR A 64 -10.01 -0.20 6.51
N PHE A 65 -10.06 -1.05 5.49
CA PHE A 65 -10.13 -0.61 4.08
C PHE A 65 -11.43 0.15 3.81
N MET A 66 -12.56 -0.27 4.40
CA MET A 66 -13.83 0.45 4.31
C MET A 66 -13.81 1.83 4.99
N GLN A 67 -12.96 2.03 6.00
CA GLN A 67 -12.85 3.32 6.72
C GLN A 67 -12.15 4.44 5.91
N ASN A 68 -11.59 4.14 4.72
CA ASN A 68 -11.01 5.09 3.75
C ASN A 68 -10.28 6.29 4.41
N ILE A 69 -9.27 6.01 5.23
CA ILE A 69 -8.54 7.05 5.97
C ILE A 69 -7.54 7.75 5.01
N PRO A 70 -7.54 9.09 4.94
CA PRO A 70 -6.68 9.82 4.01
C PRO A 70 -5.18 9.71 4.34
N LEU A 71 -4.35 9.81 3.31
CA LEU A 71 -2.87 9.77 3.42
C LEU A 71 -2.31 10.76 4.44
N GLY A 72 -2.91 11.95 4.55
CA GLY A 72 -2.47 13.00 5.49
C GLY A 72 -2.47 12.58 6.96
N GLU A 73 -3.24 11.55 7.34
CA GLU A 73 -3.29 11.01 8.69
C GLU A 73 -2.34 9.82 8.91
N SER A 74 -1.94 9.14 7.83
CA SER A 74 -1.15 7.91 7.88
C SER A 74 0.34 8.15 7.63
N ILE A 75 0.68 9.06 6.71
CA ILE A 75 2.06 9.47 6.39
C ILE A 75 2.82 10.06 7.58
N PRO A 76 2.28 10.99 8.39
CA PRO A 76 3.01 11.53 9.54
C PRO A 76 3.27 10.50 10.64
N LYS A 77 2.60 9.33 10.60
CA LYS A 77 2.84 8.22 11.53
C LYS A 77 3.98 7.30 11.09
N LEU A 78 4.56 7.52 9.91
CA LEU A 78 5.76 6.84 9.44
C LEU A 78 6.98 7.48 10.11
N GLU A 79 7.55 6.76 11.08
CA GLU A 79 8.68 7.24 11.87
C GLU A 79 10.02 7.04 11.16
N SER A 80 10.12 6.07 10.23
CA SER A 80 11.36 5.71 9.56
C SER A 80 11.40 6.17 8.10
N GLN A 81 12.60 6.54 7.64
CA GLN A 81 12.82 6.89 6.22
C GLN A 81 12.51 5.70 5.29
N GLN A 82 12.88 4.48 5.69
CA GLN A 82 12.60 3.27 4.91
C GLN A 82 11.10 3.06 4.69
N GLU A 83 10.26 3.38 5.68
CA GLU A 83 8.80 3.29 5.54
C GLU A 83 8.27 4.29 4.50
N ARG A 84 8.85 5.49 4.49
CA ARG A 84 8.51 6.55 3.53
C ARG A 84 8.95 6.17 2.11
N GLU A 85 10.14 5.62 1.97
CA GLU A 85 10.68 5.12 0.70
C GLU A 85 9.83 3.98 0.14
N LEU A 86 9.46 3.01 0.99
CA LEU A 86 8.60 1.89 0.59
C LEU A 86 7.23 2.39 0.12
N VAL A 87 6.62 3.30 0.88
CA VAL A 87 5.33 3.88 0.54
C VAL A 87 5.37 4.63 -0.79
N LEU A 88 6.44 5.38 -1.03
CA LEU A 88 6.65 6.08 -2.30
C LEU A 88 6.76 5.09 -3.46
N LYS A 89 7.55 4.02 -3.26
CA LYS A 89 7.77 2.96 -4.24
C LYS A 89 6.44 2.30 -4.62
N LEU A 90 5.75 1.78 -3.60
CA LEU A 90 4.46 1.11 -3.77
C LEU A 90 3.42 2.04 -4.38
N GLY A 91 3.36 3.30 -3.96
CA GLY A 91 2.45 4.29 -4.53
C GLY A 91 2.70 4.54 -6.03
N TYR A 92 3.96 4.59 -6.45
CA TYR A 92 4.33 4.72 -7.87
C TYR A 92 4.02 3.44 -8.67
N GLU A 93 4.30 2.26 -8.10
CA GLU A 93 4.02 0.98 -8.75
C GLU A 93 2.53 0.77 -8.95
N VAL A 94 1.73 1.14 -7.95
CA VAL A 94 0.28 1.02 -7.98
C VAL A 94 -0.31 1.84 -9.13
N ILE A 95 0.02 3.12 -9.22
CA ILE A 95 -0.50 3.98 -10.29
C ILE A 95 0.02 3.55 -11.66
N ALA A 96 1.29 3.16 -11.76
CA ALA A 96 1.87 2.77 -13.03
C ALA A 96 1.42 1.37 -13.50
N CYS A 97 0.96 0.51 -12.59
CA CYS A 97 0.37 -0.79 -12.88
C CYS A 97 -1.14 -0.70 -13.19
N SER A 98 -1.83 0.32 -12.68
CA SER A 98 -3.26 0.51 -12.92
C SER A 98 -3.59 0.88 -14.38
N ALA A 99 -2.57 1.21 -15.18
CA ALA A 99 -2.66 1.43 -16.62
C ALA A 99 -3.28 0.22 -17.34
N ARG A 100 -4.59 0.31 -17.62
CA ARG A 100 -5.41 -0.76 -18.23
C ARG A 100 -4.98 -1.19 -19.61
N THR A 101 -4.26 -0.31 -20.31
CA THR A 101 -3.92 -0.50 -21.70
C THR A 101 -2.49 -0.03 -21.94
N PRO A 102 -1.62 -0.85 -22.56
CA PRO A 102 -0.26 -0.43 -22.92
C PRO A 102 -0.22 0.75 -23.92
N GLU A 103 -1.37 1.14 -24.47
CA GLU A 103 -1.55 2.25 -25.41
C GLU A 103 -1.96 3.57 -24.73
N GLU A 104 -2.36 3.55 -23.44
CA GLU A 104 -2.63 4.76 -22.66
C GLU A 104 -1.40 5.23 -21.86
N PRO A 105 -1.31 6.53 -21.52
CA PRO A 105 -0.29 7.00 -20.59
C PRO A 105 -0.35 6.16 -19.30
N LYS A 106 0.81 5.71 -18.83
CA LYS A 106 0.91 4.79 -17.68
C LYS A 106 0.36 5.36 -16.37
N ILE A 107 0.15 6.67 -16.28
CA ILE A 107 -0.34 7.39 -15.11
C ILE A 107 -1.29 8.47 -15.64
N ASN A 108 -2.52 8.51 -15.14
CA ASN A 108 -3.49 9.56 -15.48
C ASN A 108 -3.34 10.81 -14.58
N GLU A 109 -4.08 11.89 -14.86
CA GLU A 109 -3.99 13.14 -14.07
C GLU A 109 -4.42 12.97 -12.60
N ASP A 110 -5.33 12.05 -12.30
CA ASP A 110 -5.84 11.81 -10.94
C ASP A 110 -4.81 11.02 -10.10
N GLU A 111 -4.19 10.01 -10.72
CA GLU A 111 -3.09 9.23 -10.17
C GLU A 111 -1.83 10.07 -9.97
N GLU A 112 -1.50 10.93 -10.95
CA GLU A 112 -0.40 11.88 -10.83
C GLU A 112 -0.65 12.84 -9.65
N ALA A 113 -1.88 13.36 -9.51
CA ALA A 113 -2.24 14.22 -8.40
C ALA A 113 -2.15 13.49 -7.05
N ALA A 114 -2.58 12.23 -6.95
CA ALA A 114 -2.46 11.43 -5.74
C ALA A 114 -0.99 11.15 -5.37
N TYR A 115 -0.16 10.86 -6.37
CA TYR A 115 1.26 10.63 -6.20
C TYR A 115 2.03 11.91 -5.84
N GLU A 116 1.70 13.03 -6.46
CA GLU A 116 2.19 14.35 -6.08
C GLU A 116 1.87 14.66 -4.62
N ASN A 117 0.63 14.42 -4.19
CA ASN A 117 0.23 14.55 -2.79
C ASN A 117 1.06 13.64 -1.87
N LEU A 118 1.30 12.39 -2.26
CA LEU A 118 2.13 11.46 -1.52
C LEU A 118 3.58 11.99 -1.37
N LYS A 119 4.21 12.43 -2.48
CA LYS A 119 5.56 13.02 -2.48
C LYS A 119 5.64 14.24 -1.55
N GLN A 120 4.66 15.14 -1.63
CA GLN A 120 4.58 16.34 -0.78
C GLN A 120 4.49 15.98 0.71
N LEU A 121 3.67 14.97 1.06
CA LEU A 121 3.51 14.52 2.45
C LEU A 121 4.75 13.80 2.99
N LEU A 122 5.41 13.00 2.16
CA LEU A 122 6.61 12.25 2.56
C LEU A 122 7.84 13.16 2.73
N ASN A 123 7.86 14.27 2.00
CA ASN A 123 8.94 15.27 2.00
C ASN A 123 10.32 14.61 1.83
N LEU A 124 10.43 13.73 0.82
CA LEU A 124 11.64 12.99 0.49
C LEU A 124 12.53 13.80 -0.48
N PRO A 125 13.86 13.63 -0.43
CA PRO A 125 14.77 14.26 -1.38
C PRO A 125 14.57 13.67 -2.78
N GLY A 126 14.65 14.53 -3.81
CA GLY A 126 14.43 14.14 -5.20
C GLY A 126 15.34 12.99 -5.69
N ASP A 127 16.56 12.89 -5.17
CA ASP A 127 17.50 11.79 -5.45
C ASP A 127 16.94 10.41 -5.04
N VAL A 128 16.29 10.35 -3.87
CA VAL A 128 15.65 9.14 -3.37
C VAL A 128 14.39 8.83 -4.19
N VAL A 129 13.61 9.85 -4.52
CA VAL A 129 12.41 9.70 -5.36
C VAL A 129 12.77 9.11 -6.71
N GLU A 130 13.75 9.67 -7.40
CA GLU A 130 14.18 9.21 -8.72
C GLU A 130 14.74 7.78 -8.69
N ARG A 131 15.49 7.43 -7.64
CA ARG A 131 15.98 6.05 -7.45
C ARG A 131 14.83 5.07 -7.29
N ILE A 132 13.88 5.39 -6.41
CA ILE A 132 12.71 4.57 -6.11
C ILE A 132 11.81 4.40 -7.34
N GLU A 133 11.57 5.48 -8.10
CA GLU A 133 10.82 5.43 -9.35
C GLU A 133 11.49 4.56 -10.41
N ASN A 134 12.83 4.59 -10.51
CA ASN A 134 13.56 3.73 -11.43
C ASN A 134 13.52 2.25 -11.02
N GLU A 135 13.64 1.96 -9.72
CA GLU A 135 13.46 0.60 -9.20
C GLU A 135 12.06 0.09 -9.52
N ALA A 136 11.02 0.86 -9.18
CA ALA A 136 9.63 0.55 -9.46
C ALA A 136 9.37 0.33 -10.97
N LYS A 137 9.87 1.21 -11.85
CA LYS A 137 9.77 1.03 -13.32
C LYS A 137 10.39 -0.28 -13.79
N THR A 138 11.48 -0.71 -13.19
CA THR A 138 12.16 -1.96 -13.53
C THR A 138 11.33 -3.16 -13.13
N GLU A 139 10.72 -3.12 -11.94
CA GLU A 139 9.86 -4.19 -11.42
C GLU A 139 8.53 -4.29 -12.16
N LEU A 140 7.91 -3.15 -12.49
CA LEU A 140 6.70 -3.08 -13.33
C LEU A 140 6.88 -3.75 -14.69
N ASN A 141 8.09 -3.75 -15.23
CA ASN A 141 8.39 -4.38 -16.52
C ASN A 141 8.31 -5.91 -16.46
N ASN A 142 8.31 -6.52 -15.26
CA ASN A 142 8.14 -7.96 -15.06
C ASN A 142 6.67 -8.42 -15.05
N GLN A 143 5.70 -7.55 -15.31
CA GLN A 143 4.27 -7.88 -15.50
C GLN A 143 3.63 -8.75 -14.40
N GLU A 144 4.05 -8.58 -13.14
CA GLU A 144 3.35 -9.18 -12.01
C GLU A 144 2.08 -8.34 -11.71
N GLY A 145 0.97 -8.98 -11.29
CA GLY A 145 -0.25 -8.24 -10.97
C GLY A 145 -0.06 -7.28 -9.79
N ILE A 146 -0.87 -6.21 -9.71
CA ILE A 146 -0.75 -5.16 -8.68
C ILE A 146 -0.64 -5.74 -7.26
N VAL A 147 -1.41 -6.79 -6.96
CA VAL A 147 -1.42 -7.45 -5.65
C VAL A 147 -0.15 -8.25 -5.38
N GLU A 148 0.43 -8.90 -6.39
CA GLU A 148 1.72 -9.60 -6.28
C GLU A 148 2.83 -8.62 -5.90
N MET A 149 2.89 -7.49 -6.61
CA MET A 149 3.91 -6.46 -6.38
C MET A 149 3.80 -5.85 -4.99
N MET A 150 2.58 -5.50 -4.55
CA MET A 150 2.35 -4.96 -3.21
C MET A 150 2.75 -5.97 -2.11
N THR A 151 2.39 -7.23 -2.29
CA THR A 151 2.73 -8.30 -1.35
C THR A 151 4.24 -8.47 -1.27
N ARG A 152 4.91 -8.45 -2.41
CA ARG A 152 6.35 -8.60 -2.51
C ARG A 152 7.10 -7.43 -1.87
N GLY A 153 6.76 -6.19 -2.19
CA GLY A 153 7.43 -5.02 -1.59
C GLY A 153 7.29 -4.98 -0.06
N LEU A 154 6.11 -5.34 0.46
CA LEU A 154 5.90 -5.45 1.92
C LEU A 154 6.65 -6.64 2.53
N GLN A 155 6.74 -7.78 1.83
CA GLN A 155 7.49 -8.94 2.27
C GLN A 155 9.00 -8.65 2.31
N GLU A 156 9.54 -7.97 1.30
CA GLU A 156 10.95 -7.56 1.25
C GLU A 156 11.28 -6.59 2.39
N PHE A 157 10.39 -5.63 2.67
CA PHE A 157 10.55 -4.75 3.83
C PHE A 157 10.52 -5.50 5.17
N MET A 158 9.67 -6.52 5.32
CA MET A 158 9.59 -7.30 6.56
C MET A 158 10.77 -8.26 6.76
N GLN A 159 11.50 -8.61 5.71
CA GLN A 159 12.70 -9.46 5.81
C GLN A 159 14.00 -8.67 6.04
N ASN A 160 13.97 -7.34 5.94
CA ASN A 160 15.11 -6.44 6.06
C ASN A 160 15.15 -5.73 7.43
#